data_AF-A0A0C1V5H0-F1
#
_entry.id   AF-A0A0C1V5H0-F1
#
_cell.length_a   1.000
_cell.length_b   1.000
_cell.length_c   1.000
_cell.angle_alpha   90.00
_cell.angle_beta   90.00
_cell.angle_gamma   90.00
#
_symmetry.space_group_name_H-M   'P 1'
#
loop_
_entity.id
_entity.type
_entity.pdbx_description
1 polymer ?
#
loop_
_entity_poly.entity_id
_entity_poly.type
_entity_poly.pdbx_seq_one_letter_code
_entity_poly.pdbx_strand_id
1 'polypeptide(L)'
;MKIQPTDQTIKKNKEWTEAVVLEEIKKWHESGKPLFSHYMRKHYQELLAAAVRYFGNWGKAVEAAGLSYDEIRRYKAWSKEKIIQMIQQLHRQGTDLSFRSMMLGEYAPMVYAAIRPNYFGSWKNALLAAGLAPQDIYRYKSWKNENILEEIRRLYKEGADLSSKQMEKNASSLIAIARRRFGSWSSAIEQAGLDYDKIRNRKRWSKEQIIQGIRSLKEKGISLTSTKVREVDPALFAAACKKRFFGSWKKAVENALS
;
A
#
# COMPACT_ATOMS: atom_id res chain seq x y z
N MET A 1 9.51 77.15 22.96
CA MET A 1 10.19 75.90 23.35
C MET A 1 10.27 75.01 22.12
N LYS A 2 11.41 75.02 21.40
CA LYS A 2 11.58 74.27 20.15
C LYS A 2 12.21 72.92 20.47
N ILE A 3 11.51 71.86 20.08
CA ILE A 3 11.89 70.45 20.21
C ILE A 3 13.04 70.17 19.23
N GLN A 4 14.14 69.60 19.72
CA GLN A 4 15.25 69.13 18.88
C GLN A 4 14.84 67.86 18.11
N PRO A 5 15.23 67.70 16.83
CA PRO A 5 14.93 66.48 16.09
C PRO A 5 15.85 65.33 16.51
N THR A 6 15.23 64.17 16.70
CA THR A 6 15.83 62.86 16.99
C THR A 6 16.76 62.38 15.87
N ASP A 7 17.92 61.90 16.28
CA ASP A 7 18.99 61.29 15.52
C ASP A 7 18.50 60.17 14.58
N GLN A 8 18.49 60.43 13.28
CA GLN A 8 18.34 59.42 12.23
C GLN A 8 19.74 58.94 11.83
N THR A 9 20.19 57.84 12.43
CA THR A 9 21.43 57.17 12.00
C THR A 9 21.27 56.64 10.57
N ILE A 10 21.97 57.30 9.63
CA ILE A 10 22.09 56.91 8.23
C ILE A 10 22.77 55.54 8.16
N LYS A 11 22.04 54.48 7.80
CA LYS A 11 22.63 53.18 7.45
C LYS A 11 23.48 53.36 6.18
N LYS A 12 24.81 53.42 6.32
CA LYS A 12 25.74 53.32 5.18
C LYS A 12 25.44 52.04 4.39
N ASN A 13 25.29 52.16 3.07
CA ASN A 13 25.23 51.01 2.17
C ASN A 13 26.57 50.26 2.27
N LYS A 14 26.54 49.07 2.85
CA LYS A 14 27.70 48.19 2.96
C LYS A 14 28.14 47.77 1.55
N GLU A 15 29.40 47.98 1.22
CA GLU A 15 29.99 47.46 -0.02
C GLU A 15 30.21 45.96 0.13
N TRP A 16 29.47 45.19 -0.66
CA TRP A 16 29.56 43.74 -0.66
C TRP A 16 30.67 43.27 -1.60
N THR A 17 31.59 42.46 -1.09
CA THR A 17 32.58 41.69 -1.85
C THR A 17 32.51 40.22 -1.45
N GLU A 18 33.16 39.33 -2.19
CA GLU A 18 33.27 37.90 -1.82
C GLU A 18 33.81 37.74 -0.39
N ALA A 19 34.90 38.42 -0.05
CA ALA A 19 35.52 38.35 1.26
C ALA A 19 34.58 38.83 2.38
N VAL A 20 33.88 39.96 2.16
CA VAL A 20 32.93 40.53 3.13
C VAL A 20 31.73 39.60 3.36
N VAL A 21 31.26 38.90 2.32
CA VAL A 21 30.20 37.90 2.46
C VAL A 21 30.66 36.74 3.35
N LEU A 22 31.86 36.20 3.11
CA LEU A 22 32.38 35.08 3.91
C LEU A 22 32.61 35.47 5.38
N GLU A 23 33.14 36.66 5.63
CA GLU A 23 33.34 37.20 6.98
C GLU A 23 32.02 37.35 7.73
N GLU A 24 30.99 37.90 7.07
CA GLU A 24 29.68 38.05 7.69
C GLU A 24 28.97 36.71 7.96
N ILE A 25 29.15 35.72 7.08
CA ILE A 25 28.64 34.36 7.33
C ILE A 25 29.27 33.79 8.60
N LYS A 26 30.60 33.90 8.76
CA LYS A 26 31.32 33.43 9.95
C LYS A 26 30.87 34.16 11.21
N LYS A 27 30.83 35.49 11.16
CA LYS A 27 30.38 36.34 12.28
C LYS A 27 28.94 36.03 12.69
N TRP A 28 28.05 35.80 11.73
CA TRP A 28 26.67 35.41 12.02
C TRP A 28 26.61 34.03 12.68
N HIS A 29 27.41 33.07 12.22
CA HIS A 29 27.50 31.74 12.79
C HIS A 29 28.01 31.76 14.24
N GLU A 30 29.09 32.51 14.50
CA GLU A 30 29.69 32.70 15.83
C GLU A 30 28.70 33.33 16.82
N SER A 31 27.76 34.16 16.35
CA SER A 31 26.72 34.74 17.18
C SER A 31 25.65 33.73 17.66
N GLY A 32 25.75 32.46 17.27
CA GLY A 32 24.82 31.39 17.65
C GLY A 32 23.44 31.50 17.01
N LYS A 33 23.26 32.42 16.06
CA LYS A 33 21.99 32.66 15.37
C LYS A 33 21.75 31.62 14.27
N PRO A 34 20.49 31.28 13.96
CA PRO A 34 20.20 30.36 12.87
C PRO A 34 20.71 30.88 11.52
N LEU A 35 21.33 29.99 10.73
CA LEU A 35 21.97 30.33 9.45
C LEU A 35 21.30 29.65 8.24
N PHE A 36 20.18 28.95 8.44
CA PHE A 36 19.44 28.35 7.34
C PHE A 36 18.80 29.41 6.43
N SER A 37 18.80 29.17 5.12
CA SER A 37 18.40 30.14 4.09
C SER A 37 17.06 30.85 4.32
N HIS A 38 16.03 30.15 4.84
CA HIS A 38 14.73 30.77 5.15
C HIS A 38 14.83 31.81 6.27
N TYR A 39 15.64 31.57 7.31
CA TYR A 39 15.87 32.54 8.38
C TYR A 39 16.62 33.76 7.84
N MET A 40 17.68 33.52 7.05
CA MET A 40 18.48 34.58 6.44
C MET A 40 17.66 35.46 5.49
N ARG A 41 16.73 34.88 4.74
CA ARG A 41 15.79 35.65 3.90
C ARG A 41 14.95 36.64 4.71
N LYS A 42 14.58 36.30 5.94
CA LYS A 42 13.72 37.14 6.80
C LYS A 42 14.52 38.13 7.65
N HIS A 43 15.74 37.78 8.04
CA HIS A 43 16.49 38.50 9.07
C HIS A 43 17.80 39.13 8.57
N TYR A 44 18.31 38.74 7.39
CA TYR A 44 19.51 39.34 6.79
C TYR A 44 19.51 39.18 5.27
N GLN A 45 18.56 39.86 4.62
CA GLN A 45 18.28 39.69 3.20
C GLN A 45 19.44 40.17 2.30
N GLU A 46 20.16 41.23 2.71
CA GLU A 46 21.27 41.79 1.96
C GLU A 46 22.45 40.81 1.88
N LEU A 47 22.75 40.13 3.00
CA LEU A 47 23.77 39.08 3.04
C LEU A 47 23.37 37.89 2.17
N LEU A 48 22.10 37.46 2.23
CA LEU A 48 21.58 36.38 1.38
C LEU A 48 21.71 36.75 -0.11
N ALA A 49 21.34 37.98 -0.49
CA ALA A 49 21.42 38.45 -1.87
C ALA A 49 22.86 38.55 -2.37
N ALA A 50 23.78 39.09 -1.55
CA ALA A 50 25.20 39.14 -1.89
C ALA A 50 25.81 37.75 -2.04
N ALA A 51 25.49 36.82 -1.14
CA ALA A 51 25.92 35.43 -1.23
C ALA A 51 25.42 34.73 -2.51
N VAL A 52 24.17 34.94 -2.90
CA VAL A 52 23.64 34.43 -4.18
C VAL A 52 24.36 35.07 -5.37
N ARG A 53 24.65 36.38 -5.32
CA ARG A 53 25.34 37.09 -6.40
C ARG A 53 26.75 36.58 -6.65
N TYR A 54 27.53 36.35 -5.59
CA TYR A 54 28.95 35.98 -5.71
C TYR A 54 29.19 34.46 -5.78
N PHE A 55 28.39 33.66 -5.08
CA PHE A 55 28.61 32.20 -4.98
C PHE A 55 27.51 31.38 -5.69
N GLY A 56 26.53 32.05 -6.30
CA GLY A 56 25.41 31.46 -7.02
C GLY A 56 24.27 30.98 -6.14
N ASN A 57 24.54 30.49 -4.92
CA ASN A 57 23.51 30.19 -3.93
C ASN A 57 24.04 30.28 -2.49
N TRP A 58 23.11 30.37 -1.53
CA TRP A 58 23.44 30.47 -0.11
C TRP A 58 24.27 29.30 0.41
N GLY A 59 23.96 28.07 0.00
CA GLY A 59 24.69 26.88 0.45
C GLY A 59 26.16 26.91 0.05
N LYS A 60 26.44 27.26 -1.21
CA LYS A 60 27.82 27.43 -1.71
C LYS A 60 28.59 28.52 -0.96
N ALA A 61 27.94 29.63 -0.61
CA ALA A 61 28.57 30.68 0.18
C ALA A 61 28.91 30.21 1.61
N VAL A 62 28.02 29.41 2.22
CA VAL A 62 28.24 28.81 3.54
C VAL A 62 29.38 27.79 3.51
N GLU A 63 29.42 26.94 2.48
CA GLU A 63 30.50 25.98 2.25
C GLU A 63 31.84 26.69 1.99
N ALA A 64 31.84 27.76 1.17
CA ALA A 64 33.02 28.59 0.94
C ALA A 64 33.50 29.33 2.21
N ALA A 65 32.61 29.56 3.18
CA ALA A 65 32.97 30.09 4.49
C ALA A 65 33.56 29.02 5.42
N GLY A 66 33.69 27.77 4.97
CA GLY A 66 34.24 26.64 5.73
C GLY A 66 33.22 25.95 6.63
N LEU A 67 31.92 26.19 6.44
CA LEU A 67 30.85 25.61 7.26
C LEU A 67 30.09 24.53 6.48
N SER A 68 29.70 23.44 7.14
CA SER A 68 28.87 22.39 6.53
C SER A 68 27.43 22.86 6.35
N TYR A 69 27.02 23.13 5.11
CA TYR A 69 25.65 23.56 4.86
C TYR A 69 24.60 22.47 5.15
N ASP A 70 24.97 21.18 5.11
CA ASP A 70 24.05 20.07 5.48
C ASP A 70 23.68 20.13 6.98
N GLU A 71 24.60 20.58 7.83
CA GLU A 71 24.37 20.73 9.27
C GLU A 71 23.54 21.98 9.59
N ILE A 72 23.67 23.02 8.75
CA ILE A 72 23.02 24.32 8.95
C ILE A 72 21.60 24.36 8.38
N ARG A 73 21.31 23.64 7.30
CA ARG A 73 20.01 23.70 6.63
C ARG A 73 18.91 23.08 7.48
N ARG A 74 17.76 23.77 7.55
CA ARG A 74 16.59 23.31 8.34
C ARG A 74 15.99 21.99 7.88
N TYR A 75 16.03 21.72 6.57
CA TYR A 75 15.56 20.47 5.99
C TYR A 75 16.73 19.79 5.30
N LYS A 76 17.02 18.55 5.69
CA LYS A 76 17.99 17.69 4.98
C LYS A 76 17.50 17.56 3.53
N ALA A 77 18.15 18.23 2.59
CA ALA A 77 17.87 17.99 1.18
C ALA A 77 18.25 16.56 0.83
N TRP A 78 17.29 15.89 0.22
CA TRP A 78 17.49 14.61 -0.41
C TRP A 78 18.23 14.82 -1.73
N SER A 79 19.13 13.90 -2.05
CA SER A 79 19.62 13.70 -3.42
C SER A 79 19.17 12.32 -3.88
N LYS A 80 19.24 12.04 -5.18
CA LYS A 80 18.94 10.69 -5.70
C LYS A 80 19.86 9.66 -5.05
N GLU A 81 21.14 9.99 -4.93
CA GLU A 81 22.20 9.16 -4.35
C GLU A 81 21.93 8.88 -2.87
N LYS A 82 21.55 9.91 -2.10
CA LYS A 82 21.23 9.76 -0.67
C LYS A 82 19.99 8.89 -0.46
N ILE A 83 18.98 9.02 -1.32
CA ILE A 83 17.79 8.15 -1.28
C ILE A 83 18.18 6.71 -1.61
N ILE A 84 18.99 6.48 -2.65
CA ILE A 84 19.46 5.15 -3.04
C ILE A 84 20.26 4.49 -1.91
N GLN A 85 21.23 5.20 -1.34
CA GLN A 85 22.04 4.69 -0.23
C GLN A 85 21.18 4.33 0.98
N MET A 86 20.20 5.16 1.31
CA MET A 86 19.29 4.90 2.42
C MET A 86 18.39 3.69 2.14
N ILE A 87 17.84 3.56 0.94
CA ILE A 87 17.06 2.38 0.53
C ILE A 87 17.90 1.10 0.69
N GLN A 88 19.14 1.11 0.20
CA GLN A 88 20.05 -0.03 0.30
C GLN A 88 20.42 -0.37 1.75
N GLN A 89 20.65 0.65 2.58
CA GLN A 89 20.92 0.46 4.00
C GLN A 89 19.74 -0.19 4.71
N LEU A 90 18.53 0.35 4.52
CA LEU A 90 17.31 -0.17 5.13
C LEU A 90 16.99 -1.59 4.66
N HIS A 91 17.26 -1.90 3.39
CA HIS A 91 17.13 -3.25 2.87
C HIS A 91 18.06 -4.23 3.60
N ARG A 92 19.34 -3.86 3.79
CA ARG A 92 20.30 -4.69 4.56
C ARG A 92 19.89 -4.89 6.01
N GLN A 93 19.18 -3.93 6.59
CA GLN A 93 18.65 -4.02 7.95
C GLN A 93 17.36 -4.86 8.06
N GLY A 94 16.82 -5.34 6.93
CA GLY A 94 15.57 -6.11 6.91
C GLY A 94 14.32 -5.25 7.14
N THR A 95 14.42 -3.93 6.98
CA THR A 95 13.29 -3.02 7.14
C THR A 95 12.26 -3.25 6.04
N ASP A 96 10.98 -3.18 6.40
CA ASP A 96 9.88 -3.25 5.43
C ASP A 96 9.87 -2.00 4.54
N LEU A 97 10.37 -2.16 3.30
CA LEU A 97 10.46 -1.11 2.29
C LEU A 97 9.18 -0.89 1.48
N SER A 98 8.06 -1.52 1.87
CA SER A 98 6.78 -1.27 1.21
C SER A 98 6.41 0.20 1.30
N PHE A 99 5.77 0.73 0.26
CA PHE A 99 5.40 2.15 0.20
C PHE A 99 4.62 2.59 1.45
N ARG A 100 3.69 1.75 1.92
CA ARG A 100 2.88 2.06 3.10
C ARG A 100 3.72 2.12 4.38
N SER A 101 4.61 1.15 4.60
CA SER A 101 5.52 1.14 5.75
C SER A 101 6.39 2.40 5.77
N MET A 102 7.03 2.69 4.64
CA MET A 102 7.94 3.81 4.50
C MET A 102 7.24 5.18 4.60
N MET A 103 6.02 5.29 4.07
CA MET A 103 5.27 6.54 4.03
C MET A 103 4.60 6.87 5.36
N LEU A 104 4.23 5.87 6.15
CA LEU A 104 3.59 6.07 7.47
C LEU A 104 4.60 6.08 8.63
N GLY A 105 5.87 5.80 8.37
CA GLY A 105 6.94 5.78 9.37
C GLY A 105 7.85 7.01 9.35
N GLU A 106 9.00 6.88 10.01
CA GLU A 106 10.02 7.93 10.13
C GLU A 106 10.67 8.35 8.79
N TYR A 107 10.55 7.51 7.77
CA TYR A 107 11.12 7.75 6.44
C TYR A 107 10.18 8.49 5.49
N ALA A 108 9.03 8.98 5.96
CA ALA A 108 8.07 9.72 5.16
C ALA A 108 8.70 10.87 4.34
N PRO A 109 9.60 11.71 4.89
CA PRO A 109 10.26 12.77 4.11
C PRO A 109 11.11 12.25 2.94
N MET A 110 11.74 11.08 3.10
CA MET A 110 12.51 10.42 2.04
C MET A 110 11.58 9.97 0.91
N VAL A 111 10.46 9.31 1.27
CA VAL A 111 9.47 8.84 0.30
C VAL A 111 8.88 10.01 -0.48
N TYR A 112 8.51 11.10 0.22
CA TYR A 112 8.02 12.32 -0.42
C TYR A 112 9.01 12.93 -1.42
N ALA A 113 10.31 12.90 -1.13
CA ALA A 113 11.31 13.35 -2.07
C ALA A 113 11.42 12.39 -3.27
N ALA A 114 11.46 11.09 -3.00
CA ALA A 114 11.65 10.07 -4.03
C ALA A 114 10.55 10.05 -5.10
N ILE A 115 9.28 10.27 -4.71
CA ILE A 115 8.13 10.25 -5.63
C ILE A 115 8.01 11.52 -6.50
N ARG A 116 8.82 12.56 -6.26
CA ARG A 116 8.74 13.78 -7.09
C ARG A 116 9.25 13.52 -8.51
N PRO A 117 8.68 14.16 -9.55
CA PRO A 117 9.10 13.96 -10.94
C PRO A 117 10.59 14.25 -11.21
N ASN A 118 11.16 15.25 -10.54
CA ASN A 118 12.58 15.60 -10.69
C ASN A 118 13.54 14.64 -9.94
N TYR A 119 13.01 13.68 -9.18
CA TYR A 119 13.77 12.60 -8.56
C TYR A 119 13.54 11.32 -9.36
N PHE A 120 12.70 10.41 -8.85
CA PHE A 120 12.42 9.12 -9.50
C PHE A 120 11.00 9.05 -10.07
N GLY A 121 10.12 10.01 -9.73
CA GLY A 121 8.71 10.04 -10.13
C GLY A 121 7.82 9.00 -9.47
N SER A 122 8.39 7.95 -8.87
CA SER A 122 7.66 6.94 -8.10
C SER A 122 8.59 6.21 -7.13
N TRP A 123 8.02 5.62 -6.07
CA TRP A 123 8.77 4.79 -5.13
C TRP A 123 9.31 3.53 -5.80
N LYS A 124 8.55 2.96 -6.76
CA LYS A 124 8.98 1.82 -7.57
C LYS A 124 10.28 2.12 -8.30
N ASN A 125 10.38 3.29 -8.94
CA ASN A 125 11.58 3.69 -9.67
C ASN A 125 12.75 3.96 -8.73
N ALA A 126 12.49 4.46 -7.52
CA ALA A 126 13.52 4.63 -6.50
C ALA A 126 14.10 3.28 -6.04
N LEU A 127 13.25 2.27 -5.83
CA LEU A 127 13.69 0.90 -5.51
C LEU A 127 14.51 0.28 -6.65
N LEU A 128 14.06 0.45 -7.91
CA LEU A 128 14.79 -0.01 -9.09
C LEU A 128 16.18 0.66 -9.20
N ALA A 129 16.23 1.97 -9.00
CA ALA A 129 17.49 2.72 -9.01
C ALA A 129 18.44 2.30 -7.86
N ALA A 130 17.90 1.77 -6.77
CA ALA A 130 18.66 1.18 -5.67
C ALA A 130 19.13 -0.26 -5.93
N GLY A 131 18.80 -0.84 -7.09
CA GLY A 131 19.12 -2.22 -7.46
C GLY A 131 18.19 -3.25 -6.84
N LEU A 132 17.03 -2.84 -6.31
CA LEU A 132 16.06 -3.72 -5.70
C LEU A 132 14.93 -4.03 -6.67
N ALA A 133 14.54 -5.31 -6.72
CA ALA A 133 13.38 -5.79 -7.44
C ALA A 133 12.09 -5.41 -6.69
N PRO A 134 11.27 -4.45 -7.18
CA PRO A 134 10.11 -4.00 -6.42
C PRO A 134 9.07 -5.09 -6.20
N GLN A 135 9.00 -6.10 -7.08
CA GLN A 135 8.12 -7.25 -6.94
C GLN A 135 8.37 -8.07 -5.66
N ASP A 136 9.61 -8.05 -5.14
CA ASP A 136 9.98 -8.78 -3.92
C ASP A 136 9.67 -7.96 -2.67
N ILE A 137 9.58 -6.62 -2.82
CA ILE A 137 9.29 -5.66 -1.75
C ILE A 137 7.79 -5.40 -1.60
N TYR A 138 7.06 -5.31 -2.72
CA TYR A 138 5.62 -5.15 -2.68
C TYR A 138 4.98 -6.47 -2.22
N ARG A 139 4.66 -6.56 -0.92
CA ARG A 139 3.86 -7.66 -0.34
C ARG A 139 2.57 -7.95 -1.12
N TYR A 140 2.06 -6.95 -1.83
CA TYR A 140 1.01 -7.12 -2.82
C TYR A 140 1.65 -7.32 -4.19
N LYS A 141 1.95 -8.58 -4.54
CA LYS A 141 1.97 -8.99 -5.96
C LYS A 141 0.76 -8.31 -6.58
N SER A 142 0.95 -7.53 -7.65
CA SER A 142 -0.22 -7.04 -8.38
C SER A 142 -1.02 -8.29 -8.76
N TRP A 143 -2.19 -8.43 -8.15
CA TRP A 143 -3.08 -9.55 -8.39
C TRP A 143 -3.68 -9.35 -9.78
N LYS A 144 -2.87 -9.60 -10.80
CA LYS A 144 -3.34 -9.94 -12.13
C LYS A 144 -4.18 -11.20 -11.98
N ASN A 145 -5.21 -11.35 -12.82
CA ASN A 145 -6.10 -12.51 -12.77
C ASN A 145 -5.29 -13.81 -12.78
N GLU A 146 -4.28 -13.92 -13.66
CA GLU A 146 -3.37 -15.07 -13.73
C GLU A 146 -2.70 -15.40 -12.39
N ASN A 147 -2.14 -14.40 -11.71
CA ASN A 147 -1.47 -14.61 -10.42
C ASN A 147 -2.43 -15.11 -9.33
N ILE A 148 -3.71 -14.70 -9.38
CA ILE A 148 -4.74 -15.20 -8.45
C ILE A 148 -5.01 -16.67 -8.74
N LEU A 149 -5.18 -17.04 -10.01
CA LEU A 149 -5.44 -18.42 -10.42
C LEU A 149 -4.25 -19.33 -10.11
N GLU A 150 -3.02 -18.88 -10.35
CA GLU A 150 -1.80 -19.59 -9.99
C GLU A 150 -1.69 -19.81 -8.48
N GLU A 151 -2.00 -18.80 -7.68
CA GLU A 151 -1.98 -18.93 -6.21
C GLU A 151 -3.03 -19.95 -5.74
N ILE A 152 -4.24 -19.92 -6.31
CA ILE A 152 -5.28 -20.91 -6.02
C ILE A 152 -4.79 -22.32 -6.36
N ARG A 153 -4.17 -22.51 -7.53
CA ARG A 153 -3.59 -23.81 -7.94
C ARG A 153 -2.47 -24.25 -7.01
N ARG A 154 -1.61 -23.33 -6.57
CA ARG A 154 -0.51 -23.62 -5.62
C ARG A 154 -1.08 -24.12 -4.29
N LEU A 155 -2.01 -23.38 -3.70
CA LEU A 155 -2.65 -23.75 -2.44
C LEU A 155 -3.38 -25.09 -2.53
N TYR A 156 -4.02 -25.39 -3.67
CA TYR A 156 -4.63 -26.70 -3.90
C TYR A 156 -3.60 -27.83 -3.90
N LYS A 157 -2.47 -27.64 -4.60
CA LYS A 157 -1.36 -28.62 -4.63
C LYS A 157 -0.73 -28.84 -3.26
N GLU A 158 -0.67 -27.79 -2.44
CA GLU A 158 -0.17 -27.84 -1.05
C GLU A 158 -1.18 -28.50 -0.09
N GLY A 159 -2.36 -28.90 -0.57
CA GLY A 159 -3.38 -29.54 0.27
C GLY A 159 -4.12 -28.56 1.20
N ALA A 160 -4.07 -27.26 0.92
CA ALA A 160 -4.78 -26.27 1.72
C ALA A 160 -6.31 -26.43 1.55
N ASP A 161 -7.05 -26.23 2.65
CA ASP A 161 -8.52 -26.18 2.61
C ASP A 161 -8.96 -24.88 1.92
N LEU A 162 -9.35 -25.02 0.65
CA LEU A 162 -9.83 -23.94 -0.20
C LEU A 162 -11.33 -23.63 -0.01
N SER A 163 -11.97 -24.15 1.04
CA SER A 163 -13.34 -23.76 1.37
C SER A 163 -13.42 -22.27 1.66
N SER A 164 -14.49 -21.62 1.22
CA SER A 164 -14.66 -20.17 1.39
C SER A 164 -14.52 -19.71 2.85
N LYS A 165 -14.93 -20.53 3.82
CA LYS A 165 -14.84 -20.20 5.25
C LYS A 165 -13.38 -20.23 5.73
N GLN A 166 -12.61 -21.22 5.30
CA GLN A 166 -11.22 -21.35 5.71
C GLN A 166 -10.35 -20.27 5.04
N MET A 167 -10.62 -19.97 3.78
CA MET A 167 -9.91 -18.93 3.03
C MET A 167 -10.21 -17.52 3.56
N GLU A 168 -11.41 -17.25 4.07
CA GLU A 168 -11.69 -16.00 4.81
C GLU A 168 -10.83 -15.84 6.06
N LYS A 169 -10.50 -16.94 6.74
CA LYS A 169 -9.69 -16.92 7.98
C LYS A 169 -8.20 -16.82 7.68
N ASN A 170 -7.70 -17.64 6.76
CA ASN A 170 -6.27 -17.83 6.54
C ASN A 170 -5.70 -16.98 5.39
N ALA A 171 -6.54 -16.54 4.46
CA ALA A 171 -6.13 -15.87 3.23
C ALA A 171 -7.15 -14.79 2.81
N SER A 172 -7.60 -13.98 3.77
CA SER A 172 -8.69 -13.00 3.61
C SER A 172 -8.49 -12.05 2.43
N SER A 173 -7.24 -11.64 2.18
CA SER A 173 -6.89 -10.77 1.05
C SER A 173 -7.07 -11.46 -0.30
N LEU A 174 -6.65 -12.72 -0.44
CA LEU A 174 -6.76 -13.49 -1.67
C LEU A 174 -8.23 -13.70 -2.05
N ILE A 175 -9.06 -14.16 -1.09
CA ILE A 175 -10.48 -14.42 -1.35
C ILE A 175 -11.26 -13.14 -1.66
N ALA A 176 -10.95 -12.03 -0.99
CA ALA A 176 -11.58 -10.74 -1.27
C ALA A 176 -11.29 -10.26 -2.70
N ILE A 177 -10.03 -10.38 -3.13
CA ILE A 177 -9.61 -9.96 -4.46
C ILE A 177 -10.18 -10.91 -5.52
N ALA A 178 -10.16 -12.22 -5.29
CA ALA A 178 -10.77 -13.20 -6.19
C ALA A 178 -12.26 -12.95 -6.38
N ARG A 179 -13.03 -12.67 -5.32
CA ARG A 179 -14.44 -12.29 -5.41
C ARG A 179 -14.64 -11.04 -6.25
N ARG A 180 -13.80 -10.01 -6.06
CA ARG A 180 -13.89 -8.77 -6.84
C ARG A 180 -13.58 -8.96 -8.32
N ARG A 181 -12.64 -9.86 -8.66
CA ARG A 181 -12.16 -10.06 -10.05
C ARG A 181 -12.99 -11.07 -10.83
N PHE A 182 -13.48 -12.12 -10.18
CA PHE A 182 -14.16 -13.25 -10.81
C PHE A 182 -15.63 -13.38 -10.40
N GLY A 183 -16.15 -12.41 -9.62
CA GLY A 183 -17.52 -12.35 -9.11
C GLY A 183 -17.76 -13.21 -7.87
N SER A 184 -17.10 -14.37 -7.75
CA SER A 184 -17.21 -15.24 -6.58
C SER A 184 -15.95 -16.09 -6.38
N TRP A 185 -15.78 -16.61 -5.16
CA TRP A 185 -14.69 -17.55 -4.87
C TRP A 185 -14.82 -18.86 -5.64
N SER A 186 -16.05 -19.36 -5.83
CA SER A 186 -16.31 -20.56 -6.63
C SER A 186 -15.92 -20.35 -8.09
N SER A 187 -16.29 -19.21 -8.68
CA SER A 187 -15.91 -18.86 -10.06
C SER A 187 -14.38 -18.76 -10.21
N ALA A 188 -13.68 -18.19 -9.24
CA ALA A 188 -12.22 -18.12 -9.26
C ALA A 188 -11.57 -19.52 -9.20
N ILE A 189 -12.11 -20.44 -8.39
CA ILE A 189 -11.65 -21.83 -8.31
C ILE A 189 -11.95 -22.59 -9.61
N GLU A 190 -13.13 -22.41 -10.19
CA GLU A 190 -13.53 -23.02 -11.47
C GLU A 190 -12.63 -22.53 -12.62
N GLN A 191 -12.33 -21.23 -12.68
CA GLN A 191 -11.39 -20.65 -13.64
C GLN A 191 -9.94 -21.08 -13.39
N ALA A 192 -9.60 -21.45 -12.15
CA ALA A 192 -8.31 -22.08 -11.84
C ALA A 192 -8.23 -23.53 -12.35
N GLY A 193 -9.32 -24.08 -12.92
CA GLY A 193 -9.42 -25.45 -13.44
C GLY A 193 -9.77 -26.48 -12.38
N LEU A 194 -10.31 -26.04 -11.24
CA LEU A 194 -10.64 -26.90 -10.10
C LEU A 194 -12.15 -27.03 -9.93
N ASP A 195 -12.61 -28.22 -9.54
CA ASP A 195 -14.02 -28.47 -9.26
C ASP A 195 -14.37 -28.01 -7.84
N TYR A 196 -15.03 -26.85 -7.74
CA TYR A 196 -15.41 -26.27 -6.45
C TYR A 196 -16.43 -27.13 -5.68
N ASP A 197 -17.22 -27.97 -6.36
CA ASP A 197 -18.20 -28.83 -5.72
C ASP A 197 -17.54 -29.94 -4.89
N LYS A 198 -16.32 -30.34 -5.26
CA LYS A 198 -15.47 -31.27 -4.49
C LYS A 198 -14.70 -30.60 -3.35
N ILE A 199 -14.51 -29.29 -3.41
CA ILE A 199 -13.71 -28.52 -2.44
C ILE A 199 -14.57 -27.97 -1.30
N ARG A 200 -15.81 -27.59 -1.58
CA ARG A 200 -16.67 -26.93 -0.58
C ARG A 200 -17.13 -27.89 0.51
N ASN A 201 -17.20 -27.39 1.74
CA ASN A 201 -17.73 -28.14 2.87
C ASN A 201 -19.26 -28.29 2.87
N ARG A 202 -19.99 -27.44 2.13
CA ARG A 202 -21.46 -27.45 2.10
C ARG A 202 -21.97 -27.66 0.68
N LYS A 203 -22.73 -28.73 0.47
CA LYS A 203 -23.40 -29.05 -0.80
C LYS A 203 -24.32 -27.89 -1.26
N ARG A 204 -24.24 -27.50 -2.55
CA ARG A 204 -25.28 -26.68 -3.22
C ARG A 204 -26.48 -27.57 -3.45
N TRP A 205 -27.62 -26.93 -3.37
CA TRP A 205 -28.86 -27.50 -3.85
C TRP A 205 -29.40 -26.61 -4.95
N SER A 206 -29.80 -27.23 -6.06
CA SER A 206 -30.71 -26.67 -7.07
C SER A 206 -32.03 -27.44 -7.02
N LYS A 207 -33.07 -26.92 -7.70
CA LYS A 207 -34.35 -27.63 -7.80
C LYS A 207 -34.16 -28.97 -8.51
N GLU A 208 -33.33 -29.00 -9.54
CA GLU A 208 -32.98 -30.17 -10.34
C GLU A 208 -32.23 -31.21 -9.50
N GLN A 209 -31.25 -30.79 -8.70
CA GLN A 209 -30.53 -31.68 -7.77
C GLN A 209 -31.45 -32.29 -6.71
N ILE A 210 -32.44 -31.52 -6.24
CA ILE A 210 -33.44 -32.02 -5.29
C ILE A 210 -34.35 -33.04 -5.99
N ILE A 211 -34.84 -32.74 -7.20
CA ILE A 211 -35.68 -33.67 -7.99
C ILE A 211 -34.94 -34.97 -8.28
N GLN A 212 -33.68 -34.89 -8.75
CA GLN A 212 -32.84 -36.06 -8.99
C GLN A 212 -32.60 -36.86 -7.70
N GLY A 213 -32.37 -36.19 -6.58
CA GLY A 213 -32.25 -36.84 -5.26
C GLY A 213 -33.51 -37.61 -4.89
N ILE A 214 -34.69 -37.02 -5.09
CA ILE A 214 -35.99 -37.67 -4.83
C ILE A 214 -36.21 -38.89 -5.74
N ARG A 215 -35.92 -38.75 -7.05
CA ARG A 215 -36.02 -39.86 -8.01
C ARG A 215 -35.09 -41.01 -7.65
N SER A 216 -33.84 -40.70 -7.28
CA SER A 216 -32.87 -41.72 -6.83
C SER A 216 -33.32 -42.46 -5.57
N LEU A 217 -33.95 -41.77 -4.60
CA LEU A 217 -34.53 -42.44 -3.43
C LEU A 217 -35.65 -43.41 -3.81
N LYS A 218 -36.51 -43.01 -4.76
CA LYS A 218 -37.59 -43.86 -5.27
C LYS A 218 -37.04 -45.09 -6.00
N GLU A 219 -36.05 -44.92 -6.86
CA GLU A 219 -35.38 -46.02 -7.57
C GLU A 219 -34.73 -47.02 -6.62
N LYS A 220 -34.17 -46.53 -5.50
CA LYS A 220 -33.60 -47.36 -4.43
C LYS A 220 -34.66 -48.03 -3.54
N GLY A 221 -35.94 -47.86 -3.83
CA GLY A 221 -37.05 -48.41 -3.02
C GLY A 221 -37.20 -47.75 -1.65
N ILE A 222 -36.57 -46.60 -1.41
CA ILE A 222 -36.68 -45.89 -0.13
C ILE A 222 -38.01 -45.15 -0.09
N SER A 223 -38.78 -45.40 0.97
CA SER A 223 -40.05 -44.70 1.21
C SER A 223 -39.84 -43.18 1.22
N LEU A 224 -40.57 -42.46 0.36
CA LEU A 224 -40.52 -41.00 0.26
C LEU A 224 -41.33 -40.28 1.37
N THR A 225 -41.64 -40.98 2.46
CA THR A 225 -42.25 -40.38 3.65
C THR A 225 -41.27 -39.39 4.29
N SER A 226 -41.80 -38.27 4.80
CA SER A 226 -40.97 -37.21 5.41
C SER A 226 -40.09 -37.71 6.54
N THR A 227 -40.59 -38.65 7.35
CA THR A 227 -39.84 -39.30 8.44
C THR A 227 -38.67 -40.10 7.91
N LYS A 228 -38.89 -40.97 6.91
CA LYS A 228 -37.84 -41.84 6.40
C LYS A 228 -36.75 -41.08 5.65
N VAL A 229 -37.12 -40.06 4.87
CA VAL A 229 -36.11 -39.26 4.14
C VAL A 229 -35.32 -38.36 5.08
N ARG A 230 -35.91 -37.87 6.18
CA ARG A 230 -35.16 -37.13 7.20
C ARG A 230 -34.11 -38.00 7.89
N GLU A 231 -34.36 -39.29 8.04
CA GLU A 231 -33.41 -40.26 8.60
C GLU A 231 -32.28 -40.57 7.59
N VAL A 232 -32.64 -40.85 6.33
CA VAL A 232 -31.69 -41.34 5.31
C VAL A 232 -30.90 -40.21 4.64
N ASP A 233 -31.54 -39.09 4.32
CA ASP A 233 -30.89 -37.91 3.73
C ASP A 233 -31.47 -36.61 4.33
N PRO A 234 -31.04 -36.25 5.56
CA PRO A 234 -31.49 -35.03 6.22
C PRO A 234 -31.21 -33.77 5.40
N ALA A 235 -30.15 -33.77 4.59
CA ALA A 235 -29.73 -32.62 3.81
C ALA A 235 -30.66 -32.39 2.61
N LEU A 236 -31.04 -33.45 1.89
CA LEU A 236 -32.03 -33.40 0.82
C LEU A 236 -33.40 -32.96 1.34
N PHE A 237 -33.84 -33.55 2.47
CA PHE A 237 -35.11 -33.17 3.11
C PHE A 237 -35.12 -31.67 3.48
N ALA A 238 -34.08 -31.21 4.18
CA ALA A 238 -33.95 -29.82 4.60
C ALA A 238 -33.84 -28.86 3.40
N ALA A 239 -33.20 -29.27 2.30
CA ALA A 239 -33.14 -28.49 1.08
C ALA A 239 -34.52 -28.33 0.43
N ALA A 240 -35.22 -29.43 0.20
CA ALA A 240 -36.55 -29.45 -0.40
C ALA A 240 -37.57 -28.55 0.35
N CYS A 241 -37.48 -28.51 1.69
CA CYS A 241 -38.39 -27.72 2.52
C CYS A 241 -38.12 -26.20 2.50
N LYS A 242 -37.02 -25.71 1.92
CA LYS A 242 -36.76 -24.26 1.86
C LYS A 242 -37.72 -23.59 0.88
N LYS A 243 -38.30 -22.45 1.28
CA LYS A 243 -39.23 -21.64 0.46
C LYS A 243 -38.70 -21.31 -0.94
N ARG A 244 -37.40 -21.03 -1.08
CA ARG A 244 -36.76 -20.72 -2.37
C ARG A 244 -36.71 -21.89 -3.36
N PHE A 245 -36.91 -23.13 -2.91
CA PHE A 245 -36.98 -24.31 -3.76
C PHE A 245 -38.45 -24.73 -3.91
N PHE A 246 -38.96 -25.60 -3.03
CA PHE A 246 -40.34 -26.11 -3.10
C PHE A 246 -41.19 -25.75 -1.89
N GLY A 247 -40.57 -25.29 -0.78
CA GLY A 247 -41.25 -24.86 0.43
C GLY A 247 -41.83 -25.97 1.31
N SER A 248 -41.99 -27.18 0.79
CA SER A 248 -42.33 -28.37 1.58
C SER A 248 -41.86 -29.64 0.89
N TRP A 249 -41.63 -30.70 1.67
CA TRP A 249 -41.28 -32.02 1.13
C TRP A 249 -42.35 -32.56 0.18
N LYS A 250 -43.63 -32.42 0.56
CA LYS A 250 -44.77 -32.87 -0.25
C LYS A 250 -44.74 -32.24 -1.65
N LYS A 251 -44.58 -30.92 -1.74
CA LYS A 251 -44.50 -30.20 -3.02
C LYS A 251 -43.30 -30.64 -3.84
N ALA A 252 -42.15 -30.88 -3.21
CA ALA A 252 -40.95 -31.34 -3.89
C ALA A 252 -41.16 -32.74 -4.51
N VAL A 253 -41.81 -33.66 -3.78
CA VAL A 253 -42.11 -35.01 -4.27
C VAL A 253 -43.13 -34.96 -5.41
N GLU A 254 -44.19 -34.16 -5.29
CA GLU A 254 -45.17 -33.95 -6.36
C GLU A 254 -44.47 -33.46 -7.64
N ASN A 255 -43.61 -32.45 -7.54
CA ASN A 255 -42.85 -31.92 -8.69
C ASN A 255 -41.82 -32.90 -9.25
N ALA A 256 -41.26 -33.80 -8.43
CA ALA A 256 -40.26 -34.76 -8.89
C ALA A 256 -40.88 -35.97 -9.60
N LEU A 257 -42.14 -36.29 -9.28
CA LEU A 257 -42.87 -37.46 -9.78
C LEU A 257 -44.00 -37.13 -10.76
N SER A 258 -44.28 -35.85 -10.96
CA SER A 258 -45.01 -35.34 -12.13
C SER A 258 -44.14 -35.47 -13.38
#